data_AF-A0A5Q2N0R0-F1
#
_entry.id   AF-A0A5Q2N0R0-F1
#
_cell.length_a   1.000
_cell.length_b   1.000
_cell.length_c   1.000
_cell.angle_alpha   90.00
_cell.angle_beta   90.00
_cell.angle_gamma   90.00
#
_symmetry.space_group_name_H-M   'P 1'
#
loop_
_entity.id
_entity.type
_entity.pdbx_description
1 polymer ?
#
loop_
_entity_poly.entity_id
_entity_poly.type
_entity_poly.pdbx_seq_one_letter_code
_entity_poly.pdbx_strand_id
1 'polypeptide(L)'
;MMNDLHETRMSQVLEAIKLFDADDQEMLQHALYNLTPETPGIIVKVDDSEEEEISPQGLQEVIDKFVHLQISLTAGKRIVRTSIFSEGHVHDSTIHLTYSPAFKGFLFPVH
;
A
#
# COMPACT_ATOMS: atom_id res chain seq x y z
N MET A 1 -23.59 3.34 9.41
CA MET A 1 -22.84 4.60 9.64
C MET A 1 -21.32 4.42 9.77
N MET A 2 -20.77 3.31 10.33
CA MET A 2 -19.32 3.04 10.21
C MET A 2 -18.90 2.53 8.82
N ASN A 3 -19.74 1.69 8.17
CA ASN A 3 -19.45 1.17 6.83
C ASN A 3 -19.36 2.27 5.77
N ASP A 4 -20.23 3.28 5.81
CA ASP A 4 -20.29 4.33 4.79
C ASP A 4 -19.01 5.19 4.77
N LEU A 5 -18.42 5.45 5.94
CA LEU A 5 -17.18 6.22 6.06
C LEU A 5 -15.97 5.41 5.55
N HIS A 6 -15.90 4.14 5.96
CA HIS A 6 -14.84 3.24 5.49
C HIS A 6 -14.92 3.05 3.97
N GLU A 7 -16.11 2.80 3.41
CA GLU A 7 -16.34 2.67 1.96
C GLU A 7 -15.99 3.94 1.19
N THR A 8 -16.33 5.12 1.73
CA THR A 8 -15.96 6.40 1.12
C THR A 8 -14.45 6.61 1.12
N ARG A 9 -13.78 6.32 2.24
CA ARG A 9 -12.33 6.47 2.37
C ARG A 9 -11.57 5.45 1.52
N MET A 10 -12.05 4.21 1.46
CA MET A 10 -11.51 3.18 0.58
C MET A 10 -11.67 3.57 -0.89
N SER A 11 -12.84 4.09 -1.29
CA SER A 11 -13.06 4.61 -2.64
C SER A 11 -12.04 5.70 -2.99
N GLN A 12 -11.75 6.64 -2.08
CA GLN A 12 -10.73 7.66 -2.32
C GLN A 12 -9.33 7.07 -2.51
N VAL A 13 -8.96 6.04 -1.74
CA VAL A 13 -7.68 5.35 -1.90
C VAL A 13 -7.63 4.67 -3.26
N LEU A 14 -8.69 3.92 -3.63
CA LEU A 14 -8.77 3.23 -4.92
C LEU A 14 -8.70 4.19 -6.11
N GLU A 15 -9.29 5.39 -6.01
CA GLU A 15 -9.13 6.43 -7.03
C GLU A 15 -7.69 6.99 -7.07
N ALA A 16 -7.06 7.19 -5.91
CA ALA A 16 -5.70 7.72 -5.85
C ALA A 16 -4.67 6.78 -6.48
N ILE A 17 -4.85 5.46 -6.34
CA ILE A 17 -3.91 4.47 -6.89
C ILE A 17 -4.06 4.24 -8.40
N LYS A 18 -5.14 4.71 -9.05
CA LYS A 18 -5.31 4.64 -10.52
C LYS A 18 -4.28 5.47 -11.30
N LEU A 19 -3.57 6.34 -10.62
CA LEU A 19 -2.50 7.16 -11.21
C LEU A 19 -1.18 6.41 -11.30
N PHE A 20 -1.08 5.21 -10.74
CA PHE A 20 0.10 4.36 -10.80
C PHE A 20 0.08 3.46 -12.04
N ASP A 21 1.21 2.79 -12.29
CA ASP A 21 1.29 1.80 -13.35
C ASP A 21 0.37 0.59 -13.06
N ALA A 22 0.06 -0.18 -14.10
CA ALA A 22 -0.96 -1.21 -14.04
C ALA A 22 -0.63 -2.31 -13.01
N ASP A 23 0.65 -2.70 -12.93
CA ASP A 23 1.13 -3.77 -12.06
C ASP A 23 1.09 -3.32 -10.59
N ASP A 24 1.57 -2.10 -10.30
CA ASP A 24 1.44 -1.47 -8.99
C ASP A 24 -0.03 -1.34 -8.56
N GLN A 25 -0.90 -0.92 -9.48
CA GLN A 25 -2.32 -0.75 -9.21
C GLN A 25 -2.96 -2.09 -8.86
N GLU A 26 -2.70 -3.15 -9.63
CA GLU A 26 -3.23 -4.50 -9.37
C GLU A 26 -2.77 -5.01 -8.01
N MET A 27 -1.46 -4.94 -7.73
CA MET A 27 -0.89 -5.35 -6.43
C MET A 27 -1.55 -4.60 -5.26
N LEU A 28 -1.65 -3.27 -5.36
CA LEU A 28 -2.25 -2.44 -4.32
C LEU A 28 -3.75 -2.73 -4.16
N GLN A 29 -4.50 -2.96 -5.24
CA GLN A 29 -5.91 -3.33 -5.16
C GLN A 29 -6.10 -4.66 -4.43
N HIS A 30 -5.30 -5.68 -4.76
CA HIS A 30 -5.33 -6.97 -4.07
C HIS A 30 -5.00 -6.83 -2.57
N ALA A 31 -4.00 -6.01 -2.24
CA ALA A 31 -3.62 -5.69 -0.88
C ALA A 31 -4.76 -5.02 -0.10
N LEU A 32 -5.43 -4.04 -0.71
CA LEU A 32 -6.49 -3.26 -0.07
C LEU A 32 -7.80 -4.04 0.12
N TYR A 33 -8.09 -5.00 -0.75
CA TYR A 33 -9.34 -5.78 -0.67
C TYR A 33 -9.47 -6.58 0.63
N ASN A 34 -8.36 -7.07 1.17
CA ASN A 34 -8.31 -7.88 2.39
C ASN A 34 -7.82 -7.08 3.62
N LEU A 35 -7.74 -5.75 3.51
CA LEU A 35 -7.18 -4.91 4.56
C LEU A 35 -8.14 -4.80 5.76
N THR A 36 -7.61 -5.11 6.94
CA THR A 36 -8.27 -4.93 8.24
C THR A 36 -7.41 -4.07 9.17
N PRO A 37 -7.96 -3.51 10.27
CA PRO A 37 -7.18 -2.77 11.26
C PRO A 37 -6.02 -3.57 11.87
N GLU A 38 -6.04 -4.90 11.79
CA GLU A 38 -5.08 -5.83 12.38
C GLU A 38 -4.07 -6.33 11.34
N THR A 39 -4.35 -6.17 10.04
CA THR A 39 -3.44 -6.57 8.96
C THR A 39 -2.13 -5.77 9.08
N PRO A 40 -0.98 -6.41 9.37
CA PRO A 40 0.27 -5.69 9.59
C PRO A 40 0.86 -5.14 8.29
N GLY A 41 0.65 -5.84 7.19
CA GLY A 41 1.30 -5.57 5.92
C GLY A 41 0.89 -6.55 4.82
N ILE A 42 1.64 -6.55 3.73
CA ILE A 42 1.53 -7.53 2.64
C ILE A 42 2.87 -8.20 2.38
N ILE A 43 2.79 -9.36 1.74
CA ILE A 43 3.94 -10.09 1.20
C ILE A 43 3.79 -10.10 -0.31
N VAL A 44 4.76 -9.53 -1.00
CA VAL A 44 4.84 -9.48 -2.45
C VAL A 44 5.83 -10.54 -2.88
N LYS A 45 5.36 -11.50 -3.69
CA LYS A 45 6.25 -12.43 -4.38
C LYS A 45 6.80 -11.71 -5.60
N VAL A 46 8.11 -11.67 -5.70
CA VAL A 46 8.78 -11.23 -6.92
C VAL A 46 8.89 -12.46 -7.80
N ASP A 47 8.31 -12.40 -9.00
CA ASP A 47 8.27 -13.56 -9.89
C ASP A 47 9.66 -13.76 -10.50
N ASP A 48 10.34 -14.84 -10.12
CA ASP A 48 11.68 -15.21 -10.61
C ASP A 48 11.65 -15.74 -12.06
N SER A 49 10.54 -15.53 -12.78
CA SER A 49 10.20 -16.19 -14.04
C SER A 49 10.65 -15.45 -15.30
N GLU A 50 11.07 -14.19 -15.19
CA GLU A 50 11.77 -13.48 -16.24
C GLU A 50 13.29 -13.65 -16.04
N GLU A 51 14.02 -13.87 -17.14
CA GLU A 51 15.42 -14.37 -17.20
C GLU A 51 16.51 -13.50 -16.52
N GLU A 52 16.14 -12.56 -15.65
CA GLU A 52 17.03 -11.72 -14.85
C GLU A 52 16.74 -11.93 -13.36
N GLU A 53 17.63 -12.62 -12.64
CA GLU A 53 17.63 -12.61 -11.16
C GLU A 53 17.61 -11.16 -10.70
N ILE A 54 16.50 -10.72 -10.10
CA ILE A 54 16.40 -9.38 -9.53
C ILE A 54 17.41 -9.29 -8.40
N SER A 55 18.46 -8.50 -8.63
CA SER A 55 19.52 -8.34 -7.64
C SER A 55 18.96 -7.81 -6.31
N PRO A 56 19.63 -8.07 -5.17
CA PRO A 56 19.22 -7.50 -3.88
C PRO A 56 19.05 -5.97 -3.90
N GLN A 57 19.78 -5.27 -4.78
CA GLN A 57 19.65 -3.83 -4.98
C GLN A 57 18.33 -3.48 -5.68
N GLY A 58 17.92 -4.25 -6.70
CA GLY A 58 16.62 -4.08 -7.36
C GLY A 58 15.45 -4.32 -6.42
N LEU A 59 15.54 -5.32 -5.53
CA LEU A 59 14.52 -5.55 -4.50
C LEU A 59 14.40 -4.37 -3.52
N GLN A 60 15.53 -3.77 -3.14
CA GLN A 60 15.53 -2.58 -2.29
C GLN A 60 14.92 -1.37 -3.01
N GLU A 61 15.19 -1.19 -4.30
CA GLU A 61 14.57 -0.11 -5.09
C GLU A 61 13.04 -0.26 -5.17
N VAL A 62 12.53 -1.49 -5.29
CA VAL A 62 11.09 -1.76 -5.23
C VAL A 62 10.50 -1.42 -3.86
N ILE A 63 11.18 -1.80 -2.77
CA ILE A 63 10.77 -1.41 -1.41
C ILE A 63 10.71 0.12 -1.30
N ASP A 64 11.77 0.80 -1.72
CA ASP A 64 11.88 2.25 -1.63
C ASP A 64 10.82 2.94 -2.49
N LYS A 65 10.48 2.39 -3.67
CA LYS A 65 9.37 2.87 -4.52
C LYS A 65 8.07 2.89 -3.71
N PHE A 66 7.70 1.79 -3.07
CA PHE A 66 6.42 1.67 -2.36
C PHE A 66 6.37 2.41 -1.02
N VAL A 67 7.47 2.49 -0.28
CA VAL A 67 7.53 3.22 0.99
C VAL A 67 7.50 4.74 0.77
N HIS A 68 8.16 5.23 -0.29
CA HIS A 68 8.15 6.66 -0.63
C HIS A 68 6.94 7.11 -1.44
N LEU A 69 6.13 6.19 -1.94
CA LEU A 69 4.91 6.49 -2.69
C LEU A 69 3.89 7.18 -1.77
N GLN A 70 3.63 8.45 -2.07
CA GLN A 70 2.67 9.28 -1.33
C GLN A 70 1.34 9.40 -2.06
N ILE A 71 0.26 9.27 -1.31
CA ILE A 71 -1.11 9.56 -1.75
C ILE A 71 -1.67 10.76 -1.00
N SER A 72 -2.50 11.54 -1.69
CA SER A 72 -3.24 12.67 -1.12
C SER A 72 -4.70 12.29 -0.94
N LEU A 73 -5.17 12.26 0.30
CA LEU A 73 -6.50 11.82 0.70
C LEU A 73 -7.29 12.96 1.35
N THR A 74 -8.61 12.93 1.27
CA THR A 74 -9.48 14.01 1.80
C THR A 74 -10.25 13.54 3.03
N ALA A 75 -9.93 14.12 4.19
CA ALA A 75 -10.61 13.88 5.46
C ALA A 75 -11.43 15.13 5.84
N GLY A 76 -12.71 15.16 5.44
CA GLY A 76 -13.58 16.31 5.64
C GLY A 76 -13.09 17.52 4.82
N LYS A 77 -12.63 18.58 5.49
CA LYS A 77 -12.06 19.78 4.84
C LYS A 77 -10.53 19.79 4.75
N ARG A 78 -9.86 18.75 5.24
CA ARG A 78 -8.40 18.66 5.28
C ARG A 78 -7.87 17.66 4.27
N ILE A 79 -6.73 17.98 3.66
CA ILE A 79 -5.95 17.05 2.85
C ILE A 79 -4.94 16.36 3.76
N VAL A 80 -4.90 15.04 3.71
CA VAL A 80 -3.93 14.18 4.40
C VAL A 80 -2.99 13.62 3.33
N ARG A 81 -1.68 13.86 3.49
CA ARG A 81 -0.66 13.22 2.66
C ARG A 81 0.00 12.12 3.47
N THR A 82 0.00 10.90 2.94
CA THR A 82 0.58 9.73 3.61
C THR A 82 1.10 8.75 2.57
N SER A 83 2.07 7.93 2.95
CA SER A 83 2.39 6.69 2.23
C SER A 83 1.43 5.57 2.62
N ILE A 84 1.22 4.60 1.74
CA ILE A 84 0.45 3.37 2.04
C ILE A 84 1.27 2.46 2.95
N PHE A 85 2.57 2.32 2.68
CA PHE A 85 3.51 1.53 3.47
C PHE A 85 4.52 2.45 4.18
N SER A 86 4.99 2.05 5.36
CA SER A 86 5.99 2.82 6.13
C SER A 86 7.38 2.17 6.15
N GLU A 87 7.45 0.87 5.90
CA GLU A 87 8.69 0.11 5.90
C GLU A 87 8.54 -1.12 4.99
N GLY A 88 9.67 -1.63 4.55
CA GLY A 88 9.73 -2.91 3.88
C GLY A 88 11.08 -3.60 4.08
N HIS A 89 11.09 -4.91 3.95
CA HIS A 89 12.30 -5.71 4.00
C HIS A 89 12.18 -6.93 3.08
N VAL A 90 13.32 -7.40 2.61
CA VAL A 90 13.43 -8.64 1.85
C VAL A 90 13.51 -9.80 2.83
N HIS A 91 12.72 -10.84 2.59
CA HIS A 91 12.82 -12.13 3.25
C HIS A 91 12.78 -13.23 2.20
N ASP A 92 13.89 -13.96 2.06
CA ASP A 92 14.12 -14.89 0.95
C ASP A 92 13.89 -14.21 -0.41
N SER A 93 13.00 -14.75 -1.25
CA SER A 93 12.59 -14.17 -2.55
C SER A 93 11.30 -13.34 -2.47
N THR A 94 10.98 -12.80 -1.29
CA THR A 94 9.75 -12.02 -1.08
C THR A 94 10.03 -10.67 -0.44
N ILE A 95 9.19 -9.69 -0.80
CA ILE A 95 9.21 -8.37 -0.19
C ILE A 95 8.07 -8.29 0.81
N HIS A 96 8.40 -8.00 2.06
CA HIS A 96 7.44 -7.74 3.11
C HIS A 96 7.27 -6.23 3.27
N LEU A 97 6.05 -5.72 3.11
CA LEU A 97 5.72 -4.30 3.25
C LEU A 97 4.75 -4.10 4.42
N THR A 98 5.08 -3.23 5.38
CA THR A 98 4.22 -2.92 6.51
C THR A 98 3.38 -1.67 6.22
N TYR A 99 2.08 -1.72 6.50
CA TYR A 99 1.19 -0.59 6.30
C TYR A 99 1.52 0.58 7.22
N SER A 100 1.46 1.80 6.67
CA SER A 100 1.64 3.03 7.43
C SER A 100 0.54 3.19 8.49
N PRO A 101 0.89 3.48 9.76
CA PRO A 101 -0.09 3.78 10.80
C PRO A 101 -1.00 4.97 10.46
N ALA A 102 -0.46 5.98 9.77
CA ALA A 102 -1.24 7.15 9.35
C ALA A 102 -2.26 6.79 8.27
N PHE A 103 -1.88 5.91 7.34
CA PHE A 103 -2.78 5.37 6.33
C PHE A 103 -3.88 4.50 6.96
N LYS A 104 -3.51 3.58 7.87
CA LYS A 104 -4.49 2.76 8.59
C LYS A 104 -5.42 3.59 9.47
N GLY A 105 -4.92 4.63 10.14
CA GLY A 105 -5.74 5.55 10.93
C GLY A 105 -6.69 6.40 10.05
N PHE A 106 -6.31 6.67 8.80
CA PHE A 106 -7.24 7.23 7.83
C PHE A 106 -8.32 6.22 7.46
N LEU A 107 -8.01 4.96 7.13
CA LEU A 107 -9.06 4.00 6.76
C LEU A 107 -9.95 3.59 7.94
N PHE A 108 -9.34 3.36 9.11
CA PHE A 108 -9.98 2.84 10.32
C PHE A 108 -9.80 3.84 11.48
N PRO A 109 -10.54 4.96 11.48
CA PRO A 109 -10.48 5.91 12.58
C PRO A 109 -11.00 5.23 13.86
N VAL A 110 -10.16 5.18 14.90
CA VAL A 110 -10.59 4.76 16.23
C VAL A 110 -11.46 5.89 16.79
N HIS A 111 -12.75 5.62 17.04
CA HIS A 111 -13.63 6.55 17.74
C HIS A 111 -13.37 6.49 19.24
#